data_AF-A0A3D0G7H9-F1
#
_entry.id   AF-A0A3D0G7H9-F1
#
_cell.length_a   1.000
_cell.length_b   1.000
_cell.length_c   1.000
_cell.angle_alpha   90.00
_cell.angle_beta   90.00
_cell.angle_gamma   90.00
#
_symmetry.space_group_name_H-M   'P 1'
#
loop_
_entity.id
_entity.type
_entity.pdbx_description
1 polymer ?
#
loop_
_entity_poly.entity_id
_entity_poly.type
_entity_poly.pdbx_seq_one_letter_code
_entity_poly.pdbx_strand_id
1 'polypeptide(L)'
;MMQLWEIWWVWMAAALVLAILELFAPSFIFVGFAFGAAVVSILLLVGLSFTLPWGLVVFAAVSVIAWVVARMVFGVRKGQRKTFDRDINEEH
;
A
#
# COMPACT_ATOMS: atom_id res chain seq x y z
N MET A 1 7.82 30.77 8.31
CA MET A 1 7.46 29.68 9.24
C MET A 1 7.31 28.42 8.39
N MET A 2 7.96 27.30 8.76
CA MET A 2 7.81 26.05 8.00
C MET A 2 6.38 25.52 8.14
N GLN A 3 5.80 25.07 7.03
CA GLN A 3 4.44 24.54 6.99
C GLN A 3 4.44 23.05 7.34
N LEU A 4 3.38 22.53 7.95
CA LEU A 4 3.33 21.12 8.40
C LEU A 4 3.60 20.10 7.29
N TRP A 5 3.20 20.40 6.05
CA TRP A 5 3.42 19.54 4.89
C TRP A 5 4.84 19.60 4.31
N GLU A 6 5.66 20.57 4.70
CA GLU A 6 7.08 20.65 4.34
C GLU A 6 7.96 19.81 5.28
N ILE A 7 7.37 19.33 6.39
CA ILE A 7 8.08 18.61 7.44
C ILE A 7 8.07 17.11 7.15
N TRP A 8 9.24 16.54 6.85
CA TRP A 8 9.37 15.12 6.46
C TRP A 8 8.83 14.15 7.53
N TRP A 9 9.04 14.43 8.82
CA TRP A 9 8.62 13.52 9.90
C TRP A 9 7.10 13.48 10.06
N VAL A 10 6.37 14.54 9.68
CA VAL A 10 4.90 14.55 9.71
C VAL A 10 4.34 13.52 8.73
N TRP A 11 4.93 13.46 7.53
CA TRP A 11 4.59 12.43 6.53
C TRP A 11 4.96 11.03 7.01
N MET A 12 6.11 10.86 7.67
CA MET A 12 6.51 9.56 8.23
C MET A 12 5.56 9.10 9.35
N ALA A 13 5.16 10.01 10.24
CA ALA A 13 4.20 9.72 11.30
C ALA A 13 2.83 9.33 10.72
N ALA A 14 2.35 10.04 9.70
CA ALA A 14 1.13 9.67 8.98
C ALA A 14 1.24 8.28 8.34
N ALA A 15 2.38 7.96 7.70
CA ALA A 15 2.64 6.64 7.15
C ALA A 15 2.55 5.53 8.22
N LEU A 16 3.13 5.77 9.40
CA LEU A 16 3.09 4.83 10.50
C LEU A 16 1.65 4.62 11.02
N VAL A 17 0.89 5.70 11.21
CA VAL A 17 -0.51 5.61 11.64
C VAL A 17 -1.35 4.83 10.62
N LEU A 18 -1.19 5.10 9.33
CA LEU A 18 -1.87 4.36 8.26
C LEU A 18 -1.50 2.87 8.27
N ALA A 19 -0.22 2.55 8.48
CA ALA A 19 0.22 1.17 8.59
C ALA A 19 -0.37 0.44 9.82
N ILE A 20 -0.52 1.14 10.95
CA ILE A 20 -1.18 0.60 12.15
C ILE A 20 -2.68 0.41 11.89
N LEU A 21 -3.34 1.37 11.23
CA LEU A 21 -4.77 1.29 10.92
C LEU A 21 -5.12 0.07 10.06
N GLU A 22 -4.23 -0.32 9.15
CA GLU A 22 -4.39 -1.54 8.33
C GLU A 22 -4.56 -2.81 9.19
N LEU A 23 -3.95 -2.88 10.38
CA LEU A 23 -4.04 -4.07 11.24
C LEU A 23 -5.48 -4.37 11.70
N PHE A 24 -6.35 -3.37 11.73
CA PHE A 24 -7.75 -3.52 12.12
C PHE A 24 -8.65 -3.91 10.95
N ALA A 25 -8.25 -3.63 9.72
CA ALA A 25 -9.00 -3.93 8.50
C ALA A 25 -8.02 -4.27 7.36
N PRO A 26 -7.76 -5.58 7.10
CA PRO A 26 -6.81 -6.02 6.08
C PRO A 26 -7.44 -5.84 4.69
N SER A 27 -7.45 -4.60 4.23
CA SER A 27 -8.09 -4.13 2.99
C SER A 27 -7.07 -3.80 1.90
N PHE A 28 -5.77 -3.80 2.25
CA PHE A 28 -4.62 -3.37 1.45
C PHE A 28 -4.66 -1.90 0.99
N ILE A 29 -5.69 -1.14 1.39
CA ILE A 29 -5.88 0.25 0.98
C ILE A 29 -4.97 1.17 1.81
N PHE A 30 -4.89 0.97 3.14
CA PHE A 30 -4.06 1.83 3.98
C PHE A 30 -2.57 1.56 3.76
N VAL A 31 -2.18 0.34 3.37
CA VAL A 31 -0.80 0.04 2.95
C VAL A 31 -0.36 0.92 1.78
N GLY A 32 -1.21 1.08 0.76
CA GLY A 32 -0.92 1.93 -0.40
C GLY A 32 -0.66 3.37 0.04
N PHE A 33 -1.54 3.92 0.88
CA PHE A 33 -1.38 5.27 1.42
C PHE A 33 -0.17 5.42 2.33
N ALA A 34 0.10 4.42 3.18
CA ALA A 34 1.29 4.42 4.03
C ALA A 34 2.57 4.47 3.19
N PHE A 35 2.61 3.71 2.08
CA PHE A 35 3.74 3.72 1.16
C PHE A 35 3.89 5.06 0.44
N GLY A 36 2.78 5.66 -0.02
CA GLY A 36 2.78 7.01 -0.58
C GLY A 36 3.34 8.07 0.38
N ALA A 37 2.89 8.05 1.64
CA ALA A 37 3.37 8.97 2.66
C ALA A 37 4.85 8.74 3.01
N ALA A 38 5.30 7.48 3.05
CA ALA A 38 6.71 7.14 3.25
C ALA A 38 7.59 7.68 2.11
N VAL A 39 7.16 7.55 0.84
CA VAL A 39 7.91 8.09 -0.29
C VAL A 39 8.00 9.61 -0.24
N VAL A 40 6.89 10.32 0.03
CA VAL A 40 6.93 11.78 0.20
C VAL A 40 7.85 12.19 1.35
N SER A 41 7.83 11.46 2.47
CA SER A 41 8.75 11.69 3.57
C SER A 41 10.22 11.54 3.17
N ILE A 42 10.57 10.49 2.43
CA ILE A 42 11.93 10.27 1.94
C ILE A 42 12.35 11.37 0.96
N LEU A 43 11.46 11.81 0.07
CA LEU A 43 11.76 12.89 -0.87
C LEU A 43 12.04 14.21 -0.15
N LEU A 44 11.24 14.54 0.87
CA LEU A 44 11.50 15.72 1.72
C LEU A 44 12.80 15.57 2.52
N LEU A 45 13.11 14.35 3.01
CA LEU A 45 14.32 14.06 3.78
C LEU A 45 15.61 14.27 2.95
N VAL A 46 15.59 13.93 1.66
CA VAL A 46 16.73 14.17 0.76
C VAL A 46 16.82 15.62 0.26
N GLY A 47 15.98 16.52 0.80
CA GLY A 47 16.00 17.95 0.50
C GLY A 47 15.20 18.35 -0.72
N LEU A 48 14.37 17.46 -1.28
CA LEU A 48 13.51 17.79 -2.41
C LEU A 48 12.23 18.47 -1.89
N SER A 49 12.16 19.79 -2.06
CA SER A 49 11.01 20.59 -1.67
C SER A 49 9.93 20.61 -2.76
N PHE A 50 8.68 20.41 -2.38
CA PHE A 50 7.53 20.53 -3.26
C PHE A 50 6.50 21.50 -2.68
N THR A 51 5.69 22.11 -3.54
CA THR A 51 4.45 22.74 -3.09
C THR A 51 3.44 21.66 -2.69
N LEU A 52 2.50 22.00 -1.79
CA LEU A 52 1.48 21.06 -1.32
C LEU A 52 0.73 20.33 -2.46
N PRO A 53 0.30 20.99 -3.56
CA PRO A 53 -0.35 20.29 -4.67
C PRO A 53 0.55 19.21 -5.30
N TRP A 54 1.82 19.49 -5.53
CA TRP A 54 2.77 18.53 -6.10
C TRP A 54 3.05 17.37 -5.14
N GLY A 55 3.17 17.65 -3.83
CA GLY A 55 3.30 16.61 -2.81
C GLY A 55 2.11 15.65 -2.80
N LEU A 56 0.89 16.17 -2.94
CA LEU A 56 -0.33 15.35 -3.03
C LEU A 56 -0.40 14.52 -4.32
N VAL A 57 0.08 15.05 -5.45
CA VAL A 57 0.17 14.30 -6.71
C VAL A 57 1.13 13.11 -6.56
N VAL A 58 2.32 13.33 -6.01
CA VAL A 58 3.30 12.27 -5.76
C VAL A 58 2.73 11.23 -4.80
N PHE A 59 2.15 11.67 -3.69
CA PHE A 59 1.48 10.81 -2.72
C PHE A 59 0.40 9.93 -3.39
N ALA A 60 -0.52 10.54 -4.14
CA ALA A 60 -1.62 9.84 -4.78
C ALA A 60 -1.12 8.85 -5.84
N ALA A 61 -0.19 9.28 -6.70
CA ALA A 61 0.39 8.44 -7.74
C ALA A 61 1.08 7.20 -7.13
N VAL A 62 1.95 7.40 -6.14
CA VAL A 62 2.65 6.30 -5.47
C VAL A 62 1.67 5.38 -4.74
N SER A 63 0.64 5.93 -4.09
CA SER A 63 -0.35 5.13 -3.36
C SER A 63 -1.15 4.22 -4.30
N VAL A 64 -1.59 4.74 -5.45
CA VAL A 64 -2.28 3.95 -6.47
C VAL A 64 -1.37 2.86 -7.02
N ILE A 65 -0.11 3.19 -7.34
CA ILE A 65 0.87 2.21 -7.83
C ILE A 65 1.08 1.11 -6.79
N ALA A 66 1.31 1.46 -5.52
CA ALA A 66 1.50 0.51 -4.44
C ALA A 66 0.30 -0.42 -4.26
N TRP A 67 -0.93 0.14 -4.32
CA TRP A 67 -2.15 -0.66 -4.27
C TRP A 67 -2.30 -1.61 -5.47
N VAL A 68 -2.02 -1.14 -6.69
CA VAL A 68 -2.07 -1.99 -7.90
C VAL A 68 -1.04 -3.13 -7.79
N VAL A 69 0.19 -2.83 -7.37
CA VAL A 69 1.25 -3.83 -7.19
C VAL A 69 0.85 -4.86 -6.13
N ALA A 70 0.30 -4.42 -5.00
CA ALA A 70 -0.22 -5.33 -3.98
C ALA A 70 -1.31 -6.24 -4.55
N ARG A 71 -2.28 -5.68 -5.29
CA ARG A 71 -3.35 -6.46 -5.92
C ARG A 71 -2.82 -7.48 -6.93
N MET A 72 -1.79 -7.13 -7.69
CA MET A 72 -1.14 -8.05 -8.64
C MET A 72 -0.42 -9.19 -7.91
N VAL A 73 0.33 -8.91 -6.85
CA VAL A 73 1.11 -9.93 -6.12
C VAL A 73 0.19 -10.87 -5.32
N PHE A 74 -0.84 -10.34 -4.64
CA PHE A 74 -1.73 -11.15 -3.82
C PHE A 74 -2.88 -11.83 -4.62
N GLY A 75 -3.23 -11.32 -5.80
CA GLY A 75 -4.33 -11.85 -6.62
C GLY A 75 -4.04 -13.16 -7.39
N VAL A 76 -2.80 -13.63 -7.41
CA VAL A 76 -2.36 -14.76 -8.27
C VAL A 76 -2.59 -16.15 -7.65
N ARG A 77 -3.14 -16.29 -6.44
CA ARG A 77 -3.47 -17.61 -5.87
C ARG A 77 -4.83 -18.17 -6.37
N LYS A 78 -5.02 -18.28 -7.68
CA LYS A 78 -5.99 -19.22 -8.29
C LYS A 78 -5.27 -20.53 -8.58
N GLY A 79 -5.12 -21.39 -7.57
CA GLY A 79 -4.33 -22.59 -7.77
C GLY A 79 -4.45 -23.66 -6.69
N GLN A 80 -5.64 -23.94 -6.17
CA GLN A 80 -5.96 -25.22 -5.51
C GLN A 80 -7.46 -25.50 -5.62
N ARG A 81 -7.97 -25.68 -6.85
CA ARG A 81 -8.98 -26.73 -7.06
C ARG A 81 -8.22 -27.97 -7.51
N LYS A 82 -7.55 -28.62 -6.55
CA LYS A 82 -7.38 -30.07 -6.65
C LYS A 82 -8.72 -30.66 -6.23
N THR A 83 -9.70 -30.60 -7.13
CA THR A 83 -10.79 -31.59 -7.11
C THR A 83 -10.12 -32.86 -7.59
N PHE A 84 -9.40 -33.53 -6.69
CA PHE A 84 -9.12 -34.94 -6.89
C PHE A 84 -10.45 -35.60 -6.54
N ASP A 85 -11.30 -35.73 -7.56
CA ASP A 85 -12.51 -36.52 -7.49
C ASP A 85 -12.03 -37.96 -7.34
N ARG A 86 -11.96 -38.41 -6.10
CA ARG A 86 -11.64 -39.79 -5.78
C ARG A 86 -12.97 -40.52 -5.80
N ASP A 87 -13.49 -40.77 -7.00
CA ASP A 87 -14.58 -41.72 -7.17
C ASP A 87 -13.96 -43.12 -7.16
N ILE A 88 -14.12 -43.80 -6.03
CA ILE A 88 -13.75 -45.22 -5.83
C ILE A 88 -15.02 -46.07 -5.76
N ASN A 89 -16.10 -45.64 -6.42
CA ASN A 89 -17.29 -46.45 -6.61
C ASN A 89 -17.26 -47.12 -7.99
N GLU A 90 -16.19 -47.86 -8.27
CA GLU A 90 -16.23 -48.94 -9.28
C GLU A 90 -16.77 -50.18 -8.57
N GLU A 91 -18.10 -50.26 -8.51
CA GLU A 91 -18.84 -51.49 -8.23
C GLU A 91 -18.49 -52.54 -9.30
N HIS A 92 -17.79 -53.61 -8.92
CA HIS A 92 -18.16 -55.02 -9.18
C HIS A 92 -17.13 -56.03 -8.66
#